data_AF-A0A0N4X4G0-F1
#
_entry.id   AF-A0A0N4X4G0-F1
#
_cell.length_a   1.000
_cell.length_b   1.000
_cell.length_c   1.000
_cell.angle_alpha   90.00
_cell.angle_beta   90.00
_cell.angle_gamma   90.00
#
_symmetry.space_group_name_H-M   'P 1'
#
loop_
_entity.id
_entity.type
_entity.pdbx_description
1 polymer ?
#
loop_
_entity_poly.entity_id
_entity_poly.type
_entity_poly.pdbx_seq_one_letter_code
_entity_poly.pdbx_strand_id
1 'polypeptide(L)'
;MCAISLNSILSGYLWLIGANYCTNPNLIFVTGSIALGLWCCACMNCLVLVINRLLDLWSQIAMEKLFKGNRTYCVLLIPFLYMLYFTFFTPPLIFNSDRMAWFFATFADGHDAEKVVFVERDTVILLHPI
;
A
#
# COMPACT_ATOMS: atom_id res chain seq x y z
N MET A 1 5.56 -7.20 10.15
CA MET A 1 6.97 -7.55 9.85
C MET A 1 7.19 -7.71 8.35
N CYS A 2 6.33 -8.43 7.63
CA CYS A 2 6.41 -8.62 6.17
C CYS A 2 6.49 -7.31 5.36
N ALA A 3 5.74 -6.27 5.75
CA ALA A 3 5.76 -4.98 5.05
C ALA A 3 7.16 -4.35 5.02
N ILE A 4 7.87 -4.33 6.16
CA ILE A 4 9.20 -3.68 6.25
C ILE A 4 10.23 -4.53 5.49
N SER A 5 10.17 -5.86 5.63
CA SER A 5 11.06 -6.77 4.89
C SER A 5 10.92 -6.60 3.38
N LEU A 6 9.68 -6.57 2.87
CA LEU A 6 9.42 -6.40 1.44
C LEU A 6 9.82 -5.00 0.97
N ASN A 7 9.47 -3.94 1.70
CA ASN A 7 9.85 -2.57 1.33
C ASN A 7 11.37 -2.37 1.29
N SER A 8 12.12 -2.93 2.23
CA SER A 8 13.59 -2.83 2.25
C SER A 8 14.25 -3.65 1.14
N ILE A 9 13.82 -4.90 0.92
CA ILE A 9 14.36 -5.74 -0.16
C ILE A 9 14.04 -5.11 -1.52
N LEU A 10 12.83 -4.60 -1.69
CA LEU A 10 12.35 -3.97 -2.91
C LEU A 10 13.13 -2.69 -3.21
N SER A 11 13.30 -1.81 -2.22
CA SER A 11 14.09 -0.59 -2.38
C SER A 11 15.55 -0.91 -2.72
N GLY A 12 16.13 -1.95 -2.09
CA GLY A 12 17.48 -2.41 -2.42
C GLY A 12 17.61 -2.97 -3.84
N TYR A 13 16.62 -3.76 -4.29
CA TYR A 13 16.60 -4.30 -5.66
C TYR A 13 16.45 -3.20 -6.71
N LEU A 14 15.53 -2.26 -6.50
CA LEU A 14 15.32 -1.10 -7.38
C LEU A 14 16.57 -0.22 -7.48
N TRP A 15 17.34 -0.14 -6.39
CA TRP A 15 18.59 0.60 -6.35
C TRP A 15 19.71 -0.08 -7.15
N LEU A 16 19.86 -1.41 -7.04
CA LEU A 16 20.87 -2.16 -7.80
C LEU A 16 20.64 -2.13 -9.31
N ILE A 17 19.37 -2.08 -9.73
CA ILE A 17 19.02 -2.08 -11.16
C ILE A 17 18.98 -0.66 -11.76
N GLY A 18 19.12 0.38 -10.93
CA GLY A 18 19.00 1.78 -11.36
C GLY A 18 17.63 2.08 -11.99
N ALA A 19 16.57 1.46 -11.47
CA ALA A 19 15.24 1.57 -12.06
C ALA A 19 14.74 3.02 -12.00
N ASN A 20 14.45 3.58 -13.17
CA ASN A 20 13.71 4.83 -13.31
C ASN A 20 12.41 4.57 -14.08
N TYR A 21 11.42 5.45 -13.96
CA TYR A 21 10.11 5.29 -14.62
C TYR A 21 10.25 5.06 -16.14
N CYS A 22 11.30 5.62 -16.74
CA CYS A 22 11.59 5.53 -18.17
C CYS A 22 12.15 4.16 -18.62
N THR A 23 12.73 3.37 -17.71
CA THR A 23 13.42 2.12 -18.08
C THR A 23 12.48 0.91 -17.97
N ASN A 24 11.75 0.80 -16.85
CA ASN A 24 10.85 -0.33 -16.58
C ASN A 24 9.59 0.11 -15.81
N PRO A 25 8.59 0.73 -16.49
CA PRO A 25 7.41 1.30 -15.83
C PRO A 25 6.53 0.26 -15.12
N ASN A 26 6.34 -0.92 -15.72
CA ASN A 26 5.51 -1.99 -15.14
C ASN A 26 6.02 -2.50 -13.79
N LEU A 27 7.34 -2.67 -13.63
CA LEU A 27 7.93 -3.16 -12.39
C LEU A 27 7.77 -2.13 -11.27
N ILE A 28 7.98 -0.85 -11.56
CA ILE A 28 7.87 0.22 -10.56
C ILE A 28 6.41 0.37 -10.10
N PHE A 29 5.46 0.30 -11.03
CA PHE A 29 4.02 0.41 -10.72
C PHE A 29 3.52 -0.74 -9.82
N VAL A 30 3.86 -1.98 -10.16
CA VAL A 30 3.45 -3.17 -9.38
C VAL A 30 4.10 -3.17 -7.99
N THR A 31 5.36 -2.78 -7.91
CA THR A 31 6.09 -2.82 -6.65
C THR A 31 5.70 -1.67 -5.72
N GLY A 32 5.44 -0.48 -6.25
CA GLY A 32 4.94 0.67 -5.50
C GLY A 32 3.53 0.50 -4.94
N SER A 33 2.62 -0.15 -5.69
CA SER A 33 1.26 -0.46 -5.21
C SER A 33 1.29 -1.48 -4.06
N ILE A 34 2.07 -2.56 -4.19
CA ILE A 34 2.23 -3.58 -3.15
C ILE A 34 2.87 -3.00 -1.88
N ALA A 35 3.89 -2.16 -2.05
CA ALA A 35 4.57 -1.45 -0.95
C ALA A 35 3.60 -0.58 -0.14
N LEU A 36 2.83 0.27 -0.81
CA LEU A 36 1.83 1.15 -0.20
C LEU A 36 0.73 0.34 0.51
N GLY A 37 0.18 -0.67 -0.17
CA GLY A 37 -0.86 -1.53 0.39
C GLY A 37 -0.41 -2.20 1.68
N LEU A 38 0.77 -2.84 1.67
CA LEU A 38 1.33 -3.49 2.85
C LEU A 38 1.57 -2.52 4.02
N TRP A 39 1.95 -1.27 3.73
CA TRP A 39 2.08 -0.23 4.75
C TRP A 39 0.72 0.07 5.40
N CYS A 40 -0.30 0.36 4.60
CA CYS A 40 -1.65 0.66 5.10
C CYS A 40 -2.24 -0.51 5.92
N CYS A 41 -2.02 -1.76 5.48
CA CYS A 41 -2.43 -2.95 6.23
C CYS A 41 -1.77 -3.01 7.62
N ALA A 42 -0.47 -2.75 7.70
CA ALA A 42 0.26 -2.78 8.97
C ALA A 42 -0.30 -1.73 9.96
N CYS A 43 -0.58 -0.51 9.48
CA CYS A 43 -1.17 0.54 10.31
C CYS A 43 -2.56 0.16 10.83
N MET A 44 -3.43 -0.36 9.96
CA MET A 44 -4.79 -0.72 10.35
C MET A 44 -4.80 -1.92 11.33
N ASN A 45 -3.91 -2.89 11.11
CA ASN A 45 -3.74 -4.01 12.04
C ASN A 45 -3.30 -3.54 13.44
N CYS A 46 -2.41 -2.55 13.53
CA CYS A 46 -2.03 -1.95 14.80
C CYS A 46 -3.23 -1.31 15.53
N LEU A 47 -4.10 -0.60 14.80
CA LEU A 47 -5.32 -0.03 15.39
C LEU A 47 -6.27 -1.11 15.92
N VAL A 48 -6.46 -2.20 15.16
CA VAL A 48 -7.26 -3.36 15.61
C VAL A 48 -6.68 -3.98 16.88
N LEU A 49 -5.36 -4.14 16.98
CA LEU A 49 -4.69 -4.67 18.17
C LEU A 49 -4.86 -3.74 19.38
N VAL A 50 -4.77 -2.41 19.18
CA VAL A 50 -4.99 -1.42 20.24
C VAL A 50 -6.44 -1.46 20.73
N ILE A 51 -7.41 -1.55 19.82
CA ILE A 51 -8.84 -1.68 20.14
C ILE A 51 -9.07 -2.96 20.95
N ASN A 52 -8.48 -4.07 20.55
CA ASN A 52 -8.58 -5.33 21.29
C ASN A 52 -8.12 -5.17 22.76
N ARG A 53 -7.02 -4.45 22.98
CA ARG A 53 -6.47 -4.21 24.32
C ARG A 53 -7.29 -3.23 25.15
N LEU A 54 -7.91 -2.24 24.50
CA LEU A 54 -8.84 -1.29 25.14
C LEU A 54 -10.15 -1.97 25.54
N LEU A 55 -10.68 -2.87 24.72
CA LEU A 55 -11.88 -3.64 25.02
C LEU A 55 -11.69 -4.56 26.22
N ASP A 56 -10.52 -5.20 26.32
CA ASP A 56 -10.14 -6.04 27.46
C ASP A 56 -10.13 -5.23 28.78
N LEU A 57 -9.68 -3.97 28.72
CA LEU A 57 -9.62 -3.06 29.86
C LEU A 57 -10.98 -2.46 30.27
N TRP A 58 -11.89 -2.26 29.32
CA TRP A 58 -13.17 -1.59 29.56
C TRP A 58 -14.28 -2.57 29.97
N SER A 59 -14.42 -3.72 29.29
CA SER A 59 -15.36 -4.76 29.71
C SER A 59 -15.06 -6.14 29.09
N GLN A 60 -14.92 -7.14 29.95
CA GLN A 60 -14.68 -8.53 29.55
C GLN A 60 -15.85 -9.14 28.74
N ILE A 61 -17.08 -8.67 28.99
CA ILE A 61 -18.32 -9.14 28.34
C ILE A 61 -18.40 -8.69 26.88
N ALA A 62 -17.96 -7.47 26.57
CA ALA A 62 -17.90 -6.99 25.18
C ALA A 62 -16.80 -7.70 24.39
N MET A 63 -15.67 -7.99 25.05
CA MET A 63 -14.55 -8.75 24.49
C MET A 63 -15.00 -10.16 24.07
N GLU A 64 -15.72 -10.89 24.93
CA GLU A 64 -16.29 -12.20 24.60
C GLU A 64 -17.34 -12.17 23.46
N LYS A 65 -18.07 -11.07 23.25
CA LYS A 65 -19.00 -10.99 22.10
C LYS A 65 -18.29 -10.76 20.77
N LEU A 66 -17.17 -10.03 20.79
CA LEU A 66 -16.46 -9.57 19.60
C LEU A 66 -15.35 -10.54 19.16
N PHE A 67 -14.63 -11.15 20.12
CA PHE A 67 -13.42 -11.96 19.88
C PHE A 67 -13.59 -13.47 20.15
N LYS A 68 -14.76 -13.94 20.57
CA LYS A 68 -14.95 -15.37 20.86
C LYS A 68 -15.04 -16.20 19.58
N GLY A 69 -14.12 -17.16 19.43
CA GLY A 69 -14.07 -18.13 18.35
C GLY A 69 -13.61 -17.58 17.00
N ASN A 70 -14.18 -18.08 15.92
CA ASN A 70 -13.74 -17.82 14.53
C ASN A 70 -13.95 -16.36 14.06
N ARG A 71 -14.56 -15.48 14.87
CA ARG A 71 -14.85 -14.08 14.53
C ARG A 71 -13.61 -13.19 14.52
N THR A 72 -12.56 -13.57 15.25
CA THR A 72 -11.27 -12.88 15.20
C THR A 72 -10.69 -12.86 13.78
N TYR A 73 -10.89 -13.95 13.02
CA TYR A 73 -10.53 -14.00 11.60
C TYR A 73 -11.36 -13.02 10.77
N CYS A 74 -12.66 -12.87 11.04
CA CYS A 74 -13.49 -11.86 10.36
C CYS A 74 -13.01 -10.44 10.66
N VAL A 75 -12.61 -10.14 11.90
CA VAL A 75 -12.08 -8.82 12.27
C VAL A 75 -10.74 -8.55 11.59
N LEU A 76 -9.86 -9.55 11.46
CA LEU A 76 -8.61 -9.44 10.70
C LEU A 76 -8.82 -9.35 9.18
N LEU A 77 -9.95 -9.85 8.68
CA LEU A 77 -10.28 -9.79 7.26
C LEU A 77 -10.68 -8.37 6.82
N ILE A 78 -11.22 -7.55 7.72
CA ILE A 78 -11.55 -6.14 7.47
C ILE A 78 -10.31 -5.30 7.05
N PRO A 79 -9.20 -5.25 7.82
CA PRO A 79 -8.01 -4.49 7.40
C PRO A 79 -7.37 -5.07 6.14
N PHE A 80 -7.51 -6.38 5.88
CA PHE A 80 -7.04 -6.99 4.64
C PHE A 80 -7.84 -6.53 3.42
N LEU A 81 -9.18 -6.54 3.50
CA LEU A 81 -10.05 -6.01 2.45
C LEU A 81 -9.84 -4.50 2.25
N TYR A 82 -9.65 -3.76 3.33
CA TYR A 82 -9.37 -2.33 3.27
C TYR A 82 -8.05 -2.03 2.55
N MET A 83 -6.99 -2.80 2.82
CA MET A 83 -5.72 -2.71 2.09
C MET A 83 -5.90 -3.07 0.61
N LEU A 84 -6.65 -4.12 0.30
CA LEU A 84 -6.89 -4.52 -1.09
C LEU A 84 -7.59 -3.40 -1.86
N TYR A 85 -8.64 -2.81 -1.28
CA TYR A 85 -9.32 -1.63 -1.83
C TYR A 85 -8.34 -0.47 -2.03
N PHE A 86 -7.53 -0.13 -1.02
CA PHE A 86 -6.57 0.97 -1.15
C PHE A 86 -5.49 0.70 -2.21
N THR A 87 -5.08 -0.56 -2.39
CA THR A 87 -4.04 -0.96 -3.36
C THR A 87 -4.51 -0.82 -4.80
N PHE A 88 -5.80 -1.09 -5.07
CA PHE A 88 -6.36 -0.95 -6.42
C PHE A 88 -6.82 0.47 -6.75
N PHE A 89 -7.27 1.25 -5.76
CA PHE A 89 -7.87 2.58 -5.99
C PHE A 89 -6.93 3.76 -5.75
N THR A 90 -5.72 3.56 -5.21
CA THR A 90 -4.77 4.63 -4.88
C THR A 90 -3.63 4.70 -5.90
N PRO A 91 -3.18 5.90 -6.33
CA PRO A 91 -2.00 6.03 -7.19
C PRO A 91 -0.78 5.38 -6.52
N PRO A 92 -0.04 4.51 -7.24
CA PRO A 92 1.12 3.85 -6.67
C PRO A 92 2.30 4.80 -6.47
N LEU A 93 3.19 4.39 -5.56
CA LEU A 93 4.43 5.11 -5.31
C LEU A 93 5.44 4.84 -6.42
N ILE A 94 6.08 5.90 -6.89
CA ILE A 94 7.10 5.86 -7.93
C ILE A 94 8.47 5.96 -7.27
N PHE A 95 9.31 4.93 -7.46
CA PHE A 95 10.69 4.96 -6.97
C PHE A 95 11.57 5.70 -7.96
N ASN A 96 12.30 6.71 -7.47
CA ASN A 96 13.34 7.39 -8.23
C ASN A 96 14.72 7.01 -7.65
N SER A 97 15.56 6.38 -8.48
CA SER A 97 16.87 5.90 -8.07
C SER A 97 17.88 7.03 -7.80
N ASP A 98 17.76 8.19 -8.46
CA ASP A 98 18.68 9.33 -8.29
C ASP A 98 18.49 10.02 -6.93
N ARG A 99 17.24 10.05 -6.45
CA ARG A 99 16.87 10.63 -5.15
C ARG A 99 16.72 9.57 -4.05
N MET A 100 16.86 8.29 -4.41
CA MET A 100 16.71 7.12 -3.54
C MET A 100 15.45 7.19 -2.66
N ALA A 101 14.34 7.66 -3.24
CA ALA A 101 13.11 7.93 -2.51
C ALA A 101 11.87 7.62 -3.36
N TRP A 102 10.78 7.34 -2.64
CA TRP A 102 9.47 7.05 -3.20
C TRP A 102 8.64 8.33 -3.24
N PHE A 103 8.08 8.66 -4.40
CA PHE A 103 7.29 9.86 -4.61
C PHE A 103 5.92 9.52 -5.21
N PHE A 104 4.93 10.38 -4.93
CA PHE A 104 3.61 10.29 -5.55
C PHE A 104 3.55 10.97 -6.92
N ALA A 105 4.65 11.54 -7.40
CA ALA A 105 4.74 12.22 -8.68
C ALA A 105 6.09 11.95 -9.37
N THR A 106 6.06 11.89 -10.70
CA THR A 106 7.26 11.77 -11.54
C THR A 106 7.94 13.13 -11.69
N PHE A 107 9.22 13.23 -11.33
CA PHE A 107 10.06 14.38 -11.68
C PHE A 107 10.64 14.17 -13.08
N ALA A 108 9.87 14.48 -14.11
CA ALA A 108 10.39 14.62 -15.47
C ALA A 108 10.61 16.12 -15.72
N ASP A 109 11.84 16.51 -16.10
CA ASP A 109 12.13 17.89 -16.47
C ASP A 109 11.21 18.32 -17.64
N GLY A 110 10.31 19.28 -17.36
CA GLY A 110 9.40 19.87 -18.34
C GLY A 110 7.93 19.39 -18.33
N HIS A 111 7.53 18.48 -17.44
CA HIS A 111 6.13 18.02 -17.34
C HIS A 111 5.55 18.26 -15.94
N ASP A 112 4.42 18.98 -15.88
CA ASP A 112 3.70 19.28 -14.63
C ASP A 112 3.29 17.98 -13.92
N ALA A 113 3.91 17.74 -12.75
CA ALA A 113 3.67 16.60 -11.86
C ALA A 113 2.19 16.40 -11.48
N GLU A 114 1.37 17.45 -11.54
CA GLU A 114 -0.04 17.41 -11.18
C GLU A 114 -0.90 16.69 -12.22
N LYS A 115 -0.56 16.74 -13.52
CA LYS A 115 -1.40 16.16 -14.60
C LYS A 115 -1.32 14.64 -14.68
N VAL A 116 -0.17 14.05 -14.34
CA VAL A 116 0.08 12.60 -14.49
C VAL A 116 -0.70 11.77 -13.45
N VAL A 117 -0.89 12.32 -12.24
CA VAL A 117 -1.62 11.69 -11.13
C VAL A 117 -3.12 11.51 -11.44
N PHE A 118 -3.70 12.37 -12.29
CA PHE A 118 -5.10 12.24 -12.73
C PHE A 118 -5.25 11.35 -13.97
N VAL A 119 -4.28 11.33 -14.90
CA VAL A 119 -4.36 10.50 -16.12
C VAL A 119 -4.30 9.00 -15.82
N GLU A 120 -3.53 8.58 -14.81
CA GLU A 120 -3.44 7.16 -14.44
C GLU A 120 -4.73 6.65 -13.75
N ARG A 121 -5.52 7.54 -13.11
CA ARG A 121 -6.86 7.20 -12.57
C ARG A 121 -7.88 6.87 -13.66
N ASP A 122 -7.86 7.57 -14.80
CA ASP A 122 -8.78 7.33 -15.91
C ASP A 122 -8.34 6.17 -16.83
N THR A 123 -7.04 5.87 -16.89
CA THR A 123 -6.50 4.89 -17.87
C THR A 123 -6.65 3.43 -17.45
N VAL A 124 -6.74 3.10 -16.15
CA VAL A 124 -7.02 1.70 -15.71
C VAL A 124 -8.47 1.28 -16.05
N ILE A 125 -9.38 2.24 -16.26
CA ILE A 125 -10.75 1.95 -16.73
C ILE A 125 -10.82 1.88 -18.27
N LEU A 126 -9.82 2.42 -19.00
CA LEU A 126 -9.84 2.56 -20.45
C LEU A 126 -8.75 1.81 -21.24
N LEU A 127 -7.82 1.07 -20.62
CA LEU A 127 -6.82 0.28 -21.35
C LEU A 127 -7.11 -1.24 -21.35
N HIS A 128 -8.36 -1.57 -21.68
CA HIS A 128 -8.71 -2.77 -22.43
C HIS A 128 -9.89 -2.37 -23.33
N PRO A 129 -9.70 -1.74 -24.51
CA PRO A 129 -8.82 -2.18 -25.60
C PRO A 129 -8.19 -1.05 -26.48
N ILE A 130 -6.98 -1.25 -27.00
CA ILE A 130 -6.49 -1.02 -28.39
C ILE A 130 -4.95 -1.07 -28.38
#